data_AF-A0A7S0QXH2-F1
#
_entry.id   AF-A0A7S0QXH2-F1
#
_cell.length_a   1.000
_cell.length_b   1.000
_cell.length_c   1.000
_cell.angle_alpha   90.00
_cell.angle_beta   90.00
_cell.angle_gamma   90.00
#
_symmetry.space_group_name_H-M   'P 1'
#
loop_
_entity.id
_entity.type
_entity.pdbx_description
1 polymer ?
#
loop_
_entity_poly.entity_id
_entity_poly.type
_entity_poly.pdbx_seq_one_letter_code
_entity_poly.pdbx_strand_id
1 'polypeptide(L)'
;VVIDNDDGTYQVQVVTVLAATYQLWVTASGEDAFGGPYTFTVQADVLSEQTTCDYPLFATAGDRNTFVCYARDQWGNLIILGDYAAAFSMHYYDGPRRVSDGQVRSVYRRTGQGVYTATYSATTNT
;
A
#
# COMPACT_ATOMS: atom_id res chain seq x y z
N VAL A 1 3.00 9.26 24.78
CA VAL A 1 2.91 9.38 26.26
C VAL A 1 4.13 8.70 26.86
N VAL A 2 4.66 9.22 27.97
CA VAL A 2 5.72 8.58 28.77
C VAL A 2 5.10 8.15 30.09
N ILE A 3 5.34 6.91 30.50
CA ILE A 3 4.86 6.30 31.74
C ILE A 3 6.09 5.93 32.56
N ASP A 4 6.16 6.40 33.80
CA ASP A 4 7.15 5.95 34.78
C ASP A 4 6.65 4.68 35.44
N ASN A 5 7.50 3.65 35.52
CA ASN A 5 7.17 2.37 36.13
C ASN A 5 7.63 2.26 37.60
N ASP A 6 8.19 3.34 38.18
CA ASP A 6 8.69 3.43 39.56
C ASP A 6 9.83 2.42 39.89
N ASP A 7 10.48 1.86 38.87
CA ASP A 7 11.58 0.90 38.99
C ASP A 7 12.86 1.33 38.27
N GLY A 8 12.89 2.59 37.79
CA GLY A 8 13.95 3.13 36.96
C GLY A 8 13.78 2.85 35.46
N THR A 9 12.67 2.22 35.04
CA THR A 9 12.28 2.09 33.64
C THR A 9 11.15 3.04 33.28
N TYR A 10 11.16 3.52 32.03
CA TYR A 10 10.12 4.38 31.48
C TYR A 10 9.57 3.76 30.20
N GLN A 11 8.25 3.70 30.07
CA GLN A 11 7.59 3.23 28.86
C GLN A 11 7.15 4.41 28.00
N VAL A 12 7.52 4.38 26.72
CA VAL A 12 7.10 5.40 25.74
C VAL A 12 6.18 4.76 24.70
N GLN A 13 5.00 5.35 24.51
CA GLN A 13 4.09 4.97 23.44
C GLN A 13 4.05 6.08 22.37
N VAL A 14 4.38 5.70 21.14
CA VAL A 14 4.27 6.52 19.94
C VAL A 14 3.10 5.98 19.12
N VAL A 15 2.07 6.80 18.92
CA VAL A 15 0.94 6.49 18.04
C VAL A 15 1.06 7.40 16.83
N THR A 16 1.16 6.80 15.64
CA THR A 16 1.19 7.52 14.37
C THR A 16 0.34 6.79 13.35
N VAL A 17 -0.28 7.57 12.47
CA VAL A 17 -1.03 7.07 11.32
C VAL A 17 -0.18 7.07 10.05
N LEU A 18 1.04 7.61 10.09
CA LEU A 18 1.92 7.72 8.93
C LEU A 18 2.97 6.61 8.97
N ALA A 19 2.99 5.78 7.93
CA ALA A 19 4.04 4.80 7.71
C ALA A 19 5.32 5.49 7.22
N ALA A 20 6.35 5.50 8.07
CA ALA A 20 7.63 6.12 7.78
C ALA A 20 8.73 5.59 8.70
N THR A 21 9.98 5.91 8.37
CA THR A 21 11.10 5.77 9.30
C THR A 21 11.17 7.01 10.18
N TYR A 22 11.18 6.81 11.49
CA TYR A 22 11.26 7.86 12.50
C TYR A 22 12.59 7.78 13.26
N GLN A 23 13.06 8.94 13.68
CA GLN A 23 14.18 9.10 14.61
C GLN A 23 13.64 9.63 15.94
N LEU A 24 13.95 8.92 17.02
CA LEU A 24 13.56 9.27 18.37
C LEU A 24 14.77 9.71 19.17
N TRP A 25 14.74 10.95 19.65
CA TRP A 25 15.64 11.42 20.70
C TRP A 25 14.95 11.29 22.05
N VAL A 26 15.67 10.72 23.01
CA VAL A 26 15.21 10.65 24.39
C VAL A 26 16.14 11.54 25.20
N THR A 27 15.63 12.69 25.63
CA THR A 27 16.37 13.64 26.45
C THR A 27 15.87 13.62 27.89
N ALA A 28 16.78 13.82 28.84
CA ALA A 28 16.45 14.05 30.25
C ALA A 28 17.01 15.41 30.66
N SER A 29 16.16 16.27 31.23
CA SER A 29 16.53 17.64 31.62
C SER A 29 17.15 18.47 30.48
N GLY A 30 16.79 18.18 29.23
CA GLY A 30 17.30 18.87 28.04
C GLY A 30 18.58 18.29 27.44
N GLU A 31 19.22 17.32 28.11
CA GLU A 31 20.43 16.65 27.63
C GLU A 31 20.11 15.30 26.99
N ASP A 32 20.85 14.91 25.96
CA ASP A 32 20.75 13.58 25.35
C ASP A 32 21.38 12.55 26.30
N ALA A 33 20.54 11.97 27.15
CA ALA A 33 20.98 11.14 28.26
C ALA A 33 21.06 9.65 27.90
N PHE A 34 20.50 9.25 26.76
CA PHE A 34 20.30 7.83 26.43
C PHE A 34 20.96 7.40 25.10
N GLY A 35 21.60 8.31 24.37
CA GLY A 35 22.43 7.96 23.21
C GLY A 35 21.64 7.84 21.90
N GLY A 36 20.71 8.77 21.67
CA GLY A 36 19.91 8.84 20.45
C GLY A 36 20.68 9.38 19.22
N PRO A 37 20.01 9.43 18.05
CA PRO A 37 18.63 9.02 17.82
C PRO A 37 18.47 7.50 17.63
N TYR A 38 17.40 6.95 18.21
CA TYR A 38 16.94 5.60 17.90
C TYR A 38 16.10 5.62 16.63
N THR A 39 16.39 4.71 15.69
CA THR A 39 15.64 4.63 14.43
C THR A 39 14.67 3.46 14.47
N PHE A 40 13.41 3.70 14.10
CA PHE A 40 12.40 2.66 13.93
C PHE A 40 11.53 2.95 12.70
N THR A 41 10.98 1.91 12.08
CA THR A 41 10.10 2.04 10.92
C THR A 41 8.70 1.61 11.28
N VAL A 42 7.74 2.51 11.05
CA VAL A 42 6.31 2.19 11.08
C VAL A 42 5.90 1.79 9.69
N GLN A 43 5.29 0.62 9.56
CA GLN A 43 4.79 0.10 8.29
C GLN A 43 3.32 0.48 8.12
N ALA A 44 2.88 0.53 6.87
CA ALA A 44 1.46 0.62 6.57
C ALA A 44 0.72 -0.62 7.09
N ASP A 45 -0.53 -0.44 7.47
CA ASP A 45 -1.40 -1.52 7.92
C ASP A 45 -1.94 -2.34 6.73
N VAL A 46 -2.94 -3.18 6.97
CA VAL A 46 -3.59 -4.02 5.96
C VAL A 46 -4.26 -3.20 4.85
N LEU A 47 -4.39 -3.82 3.68
CA LEU A 47 -5.05 -3.25 2.50
C LEU A 47 -6.45 -2.71 2.83
N SER A 48 -6.77 -1.54 2.28
CA SER A 48 -8.06 -0.89 2.46
C SER A 48 -8.64 -0.32 1.17
N GLU A 49 -9.84 0.24 1.29
CA GLU A 49 -10.57 0.96 0.24
C GLU A 49 -9.89 2.27 -0.21
N GLN A 50 -8.86 2.76 0.49
CA GLN A 50 -8.05 3.90 0.05
C GLN A 50 -7.14 3.56 -1.15
N THR A 51 -7.07 2.29 -1.54
CA THR A 51 -6.30 1.83 -2.71
C THR A 51 -6.81 2.50 -3.99
N THR A 52 -5.91 3.09 -4.77
CA THR A 52 -6.24 3.74 -6.04
C THR A 52 -5.58 3.01 -7.20
N CYS A 53 -6.12 3.18 -8.41
CA CYS A 53 -5.50 2.69 -9.63
C CYS A 53 -5.54 3.75 -10.72
N ASP A 54 -4.43 3.87 -11.46
CA ASP A 54 -4.33 4.66 -12.69
C ASP A 54 -4.58 3.77 -13.89
N TYR A 55 -5.35 4.29 -14.87
CA TYR A 55 -5.77 3.52 -16.03
C TYR A 55 -6.14 4.38 -17.23
N PRO A 56 -6.06 3.83 -18.45
CA PRO A 56 -6.50 4.55 -19.64
C PRO A 56 -8.03 4.66 -19.69
N LEU A 57 -8.55 5.87 -19.95
CA LEU A 57 -9.98 6.10 -20.18
C LEU A 57 -10.45 5.55 -21.54
N PHE A 58 -9.53 5.42 -22.50
CA PHE A 58 -9.78 4.91 -23.83
C PHE A 58 -8.72 3.86 -24.18
N ALA A 59 -9.16 2.76 -24.78
CA ALA A 59 -8.31 1.66 -25.20
C ALA A 59 -8.75 1.19 -26.59
N THR A 60 -7.78 0.83 -27.44
CA THR A 60 -8.05 0.24 -28.75
C THR A 60 -8.21 -1.27 -28.62
N ALA A 61 -9.19 -1.85 -29.30
CA ALA A 61 -9.39 -3.29 -29.32
C ALA A 61 -8.18 -4.03 -29.91
N GLY A 62 -7.78 -5.13 -29.28
CA GLY A 62 -6.59 -5.89 -29.64
C GLY A 62 -5.29 -5.36 -29.02
N ASP A 63 -5.25 -4.11 -28.58
CA ASP A 63 -4.06 -3.53 -27.95
C ASP A 63 -3.96 -3.94 -26.48
N ARG A 64 -2.72 -4.15 -26.03
CA ARG A 64 -2.44 -4.37 -24.61
C ARG A 64 -2.48 -3.03 -23.87
N ASN A 65 -3.26 -2.99 -22.81
CA ASN A 65 -3.42 -1.85 -21.94
C ASN A 65 -2.99 -2.22 -20.51
N THR A 66 -2.70 -1.21 -19.69
CA THR A 66 -2.12 -1.40 -18.36
C THR A 66 -2.87 -0.57 -17.31
N PHE A 67 -3.13 -1.20 -16.16
CA PHE A 67 -3.55 -0.55 -14.93
C PHE A 67 -2.39 -0.55 -13.94
N VAL A 68 -2.22 0.55 -13.20
CA VAL A 68 -1.25 0.65 -12.12
C VAL A 68 -1.98 0.94 -10.83
N CYS A 69 -2.01 -0.03 -9.91
CA CYS A 69 -2.67 0.10 -8.63
C CYS A 69 -1.66 0.38 -7.50
N TYR A 70 -2.03 1.29 -6.61
CA TYR A 70 -1.27 1.73 -5.45
C TYR A 70 -1.97 1.22 -4.19
N ALA A 71 -1.51 0.08 -3.67
CA ALA A 71 -2.08 -0.55 -2.48
C ALA A 71 -1.91 0.35 -1.26
N ARG A 72 -3.01 0.70 -0.58
CA ARG A 72 -2.98 1.60 0.58
C ARG A 72 -3.75 1.05 1.77
N ASP A 73 -3.26 1.35 2.96
CA ASP A 73 -3.98 1.11 4.21
C ASP A 73 -5.08 2.15 4.45
N GLN A 74 -5.85 2.00 5.54
CA GLN A 74 -6.99 2.88 5.84
C GLN A 74 -6.62 4.35 6.10
N TRP A 75 -5.34 4.62 6.34
CA TRP A 75 -4.80 5.97 6.53
C TRP A 75 -4.14 6.52 5.25
N GLY A 76 -4.20 5.78 4.14
CA GLY A 76 -3.66 6.18 2.85
C GLY A 76 -2.18 5.89 2.67
N ASN A 77 -1.52 5.19 3.61
CA ASN A 77 -0.12 4.84 3.49
C ASN A 77 0.07 3.78 2.40
N LEU A 78 1.15 3.93 1.62
CA LEU A 78 1.50 2.93 0.62
C LEU A 78 1.98 1.65 1.31
N ILE A 79 1.43 0.51 0.91
CA ILE A 79 1.80 -0.79 1.48
C ILE A 79 3.06 -1.31 0.79
N ILE A 80 4.21 -1.01 1.37
CA ILE A 80 5.51 -1.35 0.79
C ILE A 80 5.91 -2.80 1.08
N LEU A 81 5.39 -3.43 2.13
CA LEU A 81 5.77 -4.79 2.52
C LEU A 81 4.55 -5.71 2.46
N GLY A 82 4.77 -6.97 2.09
CA GLY A 82 3.69 -7.90 1.73
C GLY A 82 3.44 -7.93 0.21
N ASP A 83 2.99 -9.09 -0.27
CA ASP A 83 2.52 -9.28 -1.63
C ASP A 83 1.01 -9.51 -1.61
N TYR A 84 0.27 -8.48 -2.03
CA TYR A 84 -1.17 -8.49 -2.14
C TYR A 84 -1.64 -8.82 -3.55
N ALA A 85 -0.77 -9.27 -4.45
CA ALA A 85 -1.14 -9.60 -5.83
C ALA A 85 -2.33 -10.57 -5.90
N ALA A 86 -2.44 -11.52 -4.96
CA ALA A 86 -3.56 -12.46 -4.89
C ALA A 86 -4.87 -11.85 -4.37
N ALA A 87 -4.82 -10.69 -3.70
CA ALA A 87 -6.01 -9.97 -3.25
C ALA A 87 -6.62 -9.09 -4.36
N PHE A 88 -5.84 -8.76 -5.40
CA PHE A 88 -6.36 -8.01 -6.54
C PHE A 88 -7.09 -8.96 -7.51
N SER A 89 -8.32 -8.60 -7.85
CA SER A 89 -9.06 -9.25 -8.95
C SER A 89 -9.68 -8.19 -9.85
N MET A 90 -9.58 -8.39 -11.16
CA MET A 90 -10.22 -7.51 -12.14
C MET A 90 -11.52 -8.15 -12.62
N HIS A 91 -12.56 -7.34 -12.72
CA HIS A 91 -13.82 -7.75 -13.31
C HIS A 91 -14.18 -6.77 -14.43
N TYR A 92 -14.45 -7.31 -15.61
CA TYR A 92 -14.80 -6.54 -16.79
C TYR A 92 -16.30 -6.58 -17.00
N TYR A 93 -16.87 -5.46 -17.40
CA TYR A 93 -18.30 -5.34 -17.67
C TYR A 93 -18.53 -4.66 -19.03
N ASP A 94 -19.49 -5.18 -19.79
CA ASP A 94 -20.09 -4.53 -20.95
C ASP A 94 -21.53 -4.15 -20.56
N GLY A 95 -21.75 -2.86 -20.31
CA GLY A 95 -22.93 -2.40 -19.60
C GLY A 95 -23.10 -3.13 -18.26
N PRO A 96 -24.26 -3.74 -17.96
CA PRO A 96 -24.47 -4.49 -16.72
C PRO A 96 -23.89 -5.91 -16.74
N ARG A 97 -23.41 -6.40 -17.90
CA ARG A 97 -23.00 -7.80 -18.05
C ARG A 97 -21.53 -7.97 -17.74
N ARG A 98 -21.19 -8.90 -16.82
CA ARG A 98 -19.80 -9.31 -16.60
C ARG A 98 -19.27 -10.10 -17.80
N VAL A 99 -18.12 -9.68 -18.31
CA VAL A 99 -17.38 -10.33 -19.40
C VAL A 99 -16.46 -11.40 -18.80
N SER A 100 -16.36 -12.55 -19.45
CA SER A 100 -15.54 -13.67 -19.00
C SER A 100 -14.04 -13.42 -19.20
N ASP A 101 -13.23 -13.85 -18.23
CA ASP A 101 -11.77 -13.71 -18.16
C ASP A 101 -11.01 -14.24 -19.41
N GLY A 102 -11.64 -15.15 -20.20
CA GLY A 102 -11.09 -15.66 -21.45
C GLY A 102 -10.93 -14.61 -22.56
N GLN A 103 -11.63 -13.48 -22.48
CA GLN A 103 -11.45 -12.35 -23.42
C GLN A 103 -10.42 -11.34 -22.92
N VAL A 104 -10.03 -11.42 -21.64
CA VAL A 104 -9.22 -10.41 -20.99
C VAL A 104 -8.28 -11.03 -19.97
N ARG A 105 -7.03 -11.30 -20.37
CA ARG A 105 -6.03 -11.90 -19.49
C ARG A 105 -5.41 -10.85 -18.58
N SER A 106 -5.72 -10.90 -17.28
CA SER A 106 -5.06 -10.07 -16.26
C SER A 106 -3.85 -10.78 -15.64
N VAL A 107 -2.75 -10.04 -15.45
CA VAL A 107 -1.58 -10.53 -14.71
C VAL A 107 -1.14 -9.44 -13.76
N TYR A 108 -1.29 -9.68 -12.46
CA TYR A 108 -0.81 -8.78 -11.43
C TYR A 108 0.63 -9.11 -11.08
N ARG A 109 1.49 -8.11 -11.15
CA ARG A 109 2.86 -8.21 -10.64
C ARG A 109 3.14 -7.02 -9.76
N ARG A 110 3.68 -7.28 -8.58
CA ARG A 110 4.30 -6.25 -7.78
C ARG A 110 5.53 -5.73 -8.54
N THR A 111 5.48 -4.49 -9.00
CA THR A 111 6.55 -3.85 -9.78
C THR A 111 7.42 -2.95 -8.92
N GLY A 112 6.98 -2.65 -7.70
CA GLY A 112 7.71 -1.82 -6.75
C GLY A 112 7.04 -1.82 -5.38
N GLN A 113 7.42 -0.83 -4.57
CA GLN A 113 6.93 -0.62 -3.21
C GLN A 113 5.40 -0.42 -3.17
N GLY A 114 4.61 -1.48 -3.08
CA GLY A 114 3.14 -1.40 -3.04
C GLY A 114 2.47 -1.07 -4.37
N VAL A 115 3.24 -1.08 -5.46
CA VAL A 115 2.75 -0.83 -6.81
C VAL A 115 2.52 -2.15 -7.52
N TYR A 116 1.31 -2.32 -8.04
CA TYR A 116 0.89 -3.50 -8.76
C TYR A 116 0.50 -3.12 -10.18
N THR A 117 1.01 -3.86 -11.14
CA THR A 117 0.70 -3.63 -12.54
C THR A 117 -0.15 -4.78 -13.06
N ALA A 118 -1.29 -4.46 -13.65
CA ALA A 118 -2.14 -5.39 -14.39
C ALA A 118 -2.12 -5.04 -15.88
N THR A 119 -1.87 -6.03 -16.74
CA THR A 119 -2.01 -5.87 -18.19
C THR A 119 -3.25 -6.60 -18.67
N TYR A 120 -3.89 -6.08 -19.71
CA TYR A 120 -5.07 -6.69 -20.32
C TYR A 120 -5.15 -6.43 -21.81
N SER A 121 -5.82 -7.31 -22.55
CA SER A 121 -6.17 -7.11 -23.96
C SER A 121 -7.67 -7.30 -24.09
N ALA A 122 -8.40 -6.34 -24.64
CA ALA A 122 -9.82 -6.50 -24.93
C ALA A 122 -9.98 -6.81 -26.43
N THR A 123 -10.51 -7.97 -26.78
CA THR A 123 -10.89 -8.28 -28.16
C THR A 123 -12.38 -8.03 -28.34
N THR A 124 -12.77 -7.40 -29.45
CA THR A 124 -14.18 -7.28 -29.83
C THR A 124 -14.74 -8.66 -30.17
N ASN A 125 -15.91 -9.00 -29.65
CA ASN A 125 -16.68 -10.14 -30.16
C ASN A 125 -17.05 -9.86 -31.62
N THR A 126 -16.45 -10.60 -32.55
CA THR A 126 -17.00 -10.80 -33.91
C THR A 126 -18.22 -11.69 -33.85
#